data_AF-A0A3D5JW76-F1
#
_entry.id   AF-A0A3D5JW76-F1
#
_cell.length_a   1.000
_cell.length_b   1.000
_cell.length_c   1.000
_cell.angle_alpha   90.00
_cell.angle_beta   90.00
_cell.angle_gamma   90.00
#
_symmetry.space_group_name_H-M   'P 1'
#
loop_
_entity.id
_entity.type
_entity.pdbx_description
1 polymer ?
#
loop_
_entity_poly.entity_id
_entity_poly.type
_entity_poly.pdbx_seq_one_letter_code
_entity_poly.pdbx_strand_id
1 'polypeptide(L)'
;AVDTARAAEPGMRPAFVSFPGTGYSGNHHYGVFMQGNSALTERLYRPVLIDAQTGALTAQPQLPLYMSVLLLSQPLHFGDYGKLPLKILWALLDLLTIGVLISGLYLWFKRGSTDARVSEIERAARTGVAE
;
A
#
# COMPACT_ATOMS: atom_id res chain seq x y z
N ALA A 1 -25.55 -9.18 20.96
CA ALA A 1 -24.11 -8.84 20.88
C ALA A 1 -23.66 -8.56 19.44
N VAL A 2 -23.69 -9.55 18.53
CA VAL A 2 -23.28 -9.34 17.14
C VAL A 2 -24.11 -8.26 16.43
N ASP A 3 -25.43 -8.24 16.62
CA ASP A 3 -26.30 -7.21 16.01
C ASP A 3 -25.98 -5.82 16.55
N THR A 4 -25.78 -5.68 17.87
CA THR A 4 -25.29 -4.45 18.50
C THR A 4 -23.96 -3.99 17.89
N ALA A 5 -23.03 -4.92 17.65
CA ALA A 5 -21.74 -4.61 17.04
C ALA A 5 -21.86 -4.17 15.57
N ARG A 6 -22.75 -4.82 14.79
CA ARG A 6 -23.05 -4.41 13.41
C ARG A 6 -23.68 -3.02 13.35
N ALA A 7 -24.54 -2.69 14.31
CA ALA A 7 -25.12 -1.36 14.42
C ALA A 7 -24.06 -0.29 14.79
N ALA A 8 -23.09 -0.64 15.64
CA ALA A 8 -22.00 0.25 16.02
C ALA A 8 -20.93 0.44 14.92
N GLU A 9 -20.74 -0.55 14.05
CA GLU A 9 -19.77 -0.55 12.94
C GLU A 9 -20.40 -1.06 11.63
N PRO A 10 -21.28 -0.27 10.98
CA PRO A 10 -21.99 -0.72 9.77
C PRO A 10 -21.06 -0.91 8.55
N GLY A 11 -19.88 -0.27 8.56
CA GLY A 11 -18.85 -0.41 7.53
C GLY A 11 -17.88 -1.57 7.75
N MET A 12 -18.10 -2.41 8.75
CA MET A 12 -17.23 -3.54 9.08
C MET A 12 -18.04 -4.83 9.18
N ARG A 13 -17.36 -5.97 9.10
CA ARG A 13 -17.96 -7.30 9.24
C ARG A 13 -17.45 -7.99 10.51
N PRO A 14 -18.31 -8.68 11.28
CA PRO A 14 -17.84 -9.48 12.41
C PRO A 14 -16.87 -10.56 11.92
N ALA A 15 -15.69 -10.64 12.54
CA ALA A 15 -14.72 -11.69 12.24
C ALA A 15 -14.77 -12.82 13.26
N PHE A 16 -14.78 -12.48 14.54
CA PHE A 16 -14.96 -13.43 15.63
C PHE A 16 -15.56 -12.76 16.87
N VAL A 17 -16.05 -13.60 17.78
CA VAL A 17 -16.59 -13.18 19.07
C VAL A 17 -15.74 -13.81 20.18
N SER A 18 -15.23 -12.97 21.07
CA SER A 18 -14.55 -13.37 22.29
C SER A 18 -15.54 -13.31 23.46
N PHE A 19 -15.62 -14.41 24.19
CA PHE A 19 -16.56 -14.59 25.30
C PHE A 19 -15.98 -14.03 26.61
N PRO A 20 -16.85 -13.63 27.57
CA PRO A 20 -16.40 -13.24 28.90
C PRO A 20 -15.47 -14.27 29.54
N GLY A 21 -14.45 -13.79 30.25
CA GLY A 21 -13.39 -14.59 30.88
C GLY A 21 -12.16 -14.81 29.99
N THR A 22 -12.15 -14.28 28.76
CA THR A 22 -10.97 -14.34 27.88
C THR A 22 -10.13 -13.07 27.98
N GLY A 23 -8.83 -13.17 27.63
CA GLY A 23 -7.91 -12.03 27.62
C GLY A 23 -8.28 -10.89 26.66
N TYR A 24 -9.30 -11.09 25.81
CA TYR A 24 -9.73 -10.14 24.79
C TYR A 24 -11.03 -9.39 25.15
N SER A 25 -11.77 -9.81 26.18
CA SER A 25 -13.05 -9.17 26.55
C SER A 25 -13.31 -9.04 28.05
N GLY A 26 -12.35 -9.44 28.90
CA GLY A 26 -12.48 -9.36 30.35
C GLY A 26 -13.65 -10.22 30.87
N ASN A 27 -14.08 -10.01 32.12
CA ASN A 27 -15.04 -10.92 32.77
C ASN A 27 -16.52 -10.61 32.48
N HIS A 28 -16.84 -9.46 31.87
CA HIS A 28 -18.22 -8.97 31.77
C HIS A 28 -18.67 -8.65 30.35
N HIS A 29 -17.80 -8.72 29.34
CA HIS A 29 -18.15 -8.34 27.98
C HIS A 29 -17.99 -9.48 26.99
N TYR A 30 -18.88 -9.48 26.00
CA TYR A 30 -18.55 -10.03 24.70
C TYR A 30 -17.66 -9.02 23.96
N GLY A 31 -16.50 -9.49 23.48
CA GLY A 31 -15.67 -8.73 22.55
C GLY A 31 -15.98 -9.15 21.12
N VAL A 32 -16.72 -8.35 20.37
CA VAL A 32 -16.96 -8.60 18.95
C VAL A 32 -15.88 -7.88 18.15
N PHE A 33 -14.99 -8.64 17.50
CA PHE A 33 -13.91 -8.08 16.70
C PHE A 33 -14.40 -7.86 15.27
N MET A 34 -14.60 -6.59 14.93
CA MET A 34 -15.07 -6.14 13.63
C MET A 34 -13.88 -5.97 12.69
N GLN A 35 -13.96 -6.50 11.47
CA GLN A 35 -12.93 -6.43 10.44
C GLN A 35 -13.38 -5.53 9.29
N GLY A 36 -12.46 -4.76 8.71
CA GLY A 36 -12.76 -3.92 7.55
C GLY A 36 -13.31 -4.73 6.37
N ASN A 37 -14.21 -4.11 5.60
CA ASN A 37 -14.95 -4.76 4.52
C ASN A 37 -14.43 -4.45 3.10
N SER A 38 -13.32 -3.69 2.99
CA SER A 38 -12.70 -3.32 1.71
C SER A 38 -11.27 -3.86 1.60
N ALA A 39 -10.74 -3.94 0.39
CA ALA A 39 -9.35 -4.39 0.15
C ALA A 39 -8.31 -3.54 0.93
N LEU A 40 -8.62 -2.26 1.16
CA LEU A 40 -7.77 -1.35 1.92
C LEU A 40 -7.82 -1.63 3.45
N THR A 41 -8.96 -2.05 3.95
CA THR A 41 -9.23 -2.12 5.40
C THR A 41 -9.31 -3.55 5.93
N GLU A 42 -9.14 -4.56 5.09
CA GLU A 42 -9.30 -5.97 5.44
C GLU A 42 -8.39 -6.43 6.59
N ARG A 43 -7.27 -5.74 6.84
CA ARG A 43 -6.35 -6.04 7.95
C ARG A 43 -6.65 -5.26 9.22
N LEU A 44 -7.56 -4.29 9.16
CA LEU A 44 -7.96 -3.50 10.32
C LEU A 44 -9.04 -4.24 11.11
N TYR A 45 -8.76 -4.41 12.40
CA TYR A 45 -9.71 -4.94 13.38
C TYR A 45 -10.07 -3.87 14.39
N ARG A 46 -11.34 -3.83 14.78
CA ARG A 46 -11.86 -2.95 15.82
C ARG A 46 -12.69 -3.74 16.82
N PRO A 47 -12.28 -3.80 18.10
CA PRO A 47 -13.07 -4.46 19.12
C PRO A 47 -14.29 -3.61 19.49
N VAL A 48 -15.44 -4.26 19.58
CA VAL A 48 -16.67 -3.70 20.12
C VAL A 48 -17.00 -4.50 21.38
N LEU A 49 -17.01 -3.83 22.54
CA LEU A 49 -17.30 -4.45 23.83
C LEU A 49 -18.77 -4.26 24.15
N ILE A 50 -19.47 -5.38 24.32
CA ILE A 50 -20.90 -5.43 24.62
C ILE A 50 -21.08 -6.12 25.97
N ASP A 51 -21.79 -5.46 26.88
CA ASP A 51 -22.12 -6.03 28.19
C ASP A 51 -22.87 -7.36 28.03
N ALA A 52 -22.39 -8.39 28.73
CA ALA A 52 -22.86 -9.74 28.53
C ALA A 52 -24.26 -10.02 29.12
N GLN A 53 -24.73 -9.21 30.08
CA GLN A 53 -26.04 -9.36 30.72
C GLN A 53 -27.12 -8.56 30.00
N THR A 54 -26.81 -7.33 29.65
CA THR A 54 -27.77 -6.36 29.08
C THR A 54 -27.75 -6.32 27.56
N GLY A 55 -26.65 -6.76 26.93
CA GLY A 55 -26.46 -6.63 25.49
C GLY A 55 -26.19 -5.20 25.01
N ALA A 56 -25.97 -4.26 25.93
CA ALA A 56 -25.68 -2.87 25.63
C ALA A 56 -24.23 -2.67 25.17
N LEU A 57 -24.01 -1.70 24.28
CA LEU A 57 -22.67 -1.28 23.88
C LEU A 57 -21.98 -0.57 25.06
N THR A 58 -20.84 -1.07 25.50
CA THR A 58 -20.05 -0.46 26.56
C THR A 58 -18.91 0.38 26.02
N ALA A 59 -18.15 -0.14 25.05
CA ALA A 59 -17.00 0.55 24.50
C ALA A 59 -16.67 0.12 23.07
N GLN A 60 -16.01 1.01 22.35
CA GLN A 60 -15.58 0.79 20.96
C GLN A 60 -14.23 1.49 20.70
N PRO A 61 -13.13 1.00 21.31
CA PRO A 61 -11.82 1.62 21.17
C PRO A 61 -11.42 1.77 19.69
N GLN A 62 -10.80 2.89 19.35
CA GLN A 62 -10.21 3.09 18.03
C GLN A 62 -8.83 2.47 17.98
N LEU A 63 -8.42 2.00 16.80
CA LEU A 63 -7.08 1.50 16.59
C LEU A 63 -6.09 2.68 16.55
N PRO A 64 -4.99 2.66 17.33
CA PRO A 64 -4.00 3.73 17.28
C PRO A 64 -3.46 3.95 15.87
N LEU A 65 -3.22 5.20 15.50
CA LEU A 65 -2.85 5.58 14.13
C LEU A 65 -1.59 4.85 13.63
N TYR A 66 -0.57 4.71 14.47
CA TYR A 66 0.66 3.99 14.10
C TYR A 66 0.38 2.51 13.78
N MET A 67 -0.51 1.85 14.52
CA MET A 67 -0.92 0.47 14.27
C MET A 67 -1.73 0.36 12.98
N SER A 68 -2.64 1.30 12.74
CA SER A 68 -3.38 1.38 11.48
C SER A 68 -2.43 1.51 10.29
N VAL A 69 -1.44 2.39 10.36
CA VAL A 69 -0.42 2.54 9.31
C VAL A 69 0.38 1.24 9.10
N LEU A 70 0.81 0.59 10.17
CA LEU A 70 1.55 -0.67 10.12
C LEU A 70 0.72 -1.79 9.46
N LEU A 71 -0.54 -1.95 9.87
CA LEU A 71 -1.45 -2.96 9.31
C LEU A 71 -1.85 -2.65 7.87
N LEU A 72 -1.93 -1.38 7.47
CA LEU A 72 -2.14 -1.00 6.08
C LEU A 72 -0.88 -1.24 5.21
N SER A 73 0.31 -1.06 5.76
CA SER A 73 1.55 -1.28 5.01
C SER A 73 1.83 -2.76 4.70
N GLN A 74 1.36 -3.69 5.53
CA GLN A 74 1.54 -5.13 5.31
C GLN A 74 0.97 -5.58 3.95
N PRO A 75 -0.33 -5.42 3.64
CA PRO A 75 -0.88 -5.85 2.37
C PRO A 75 -0.36 -5.03 1.18
N LEU A 76 0.12 -3.80 1.40
CA LEU A 76 0.76 -3.01 0.35
C LEU A 76 2.07 -3.68 -0.13
N HIS A 77 2.81 -4.32 0.78
CA HIS A 77 4.03 -5.07 0.46
C HIS A 77 3.74 -6.36 -0.34
N PHE A 78 2.59 -7.00 -0.10
CA PHE A 78 2.23 -8.27 -0.74
C PHE A 78 1.53 -8.13 -2.10
N GLY A 79 1.20 -6.90 -2.54
CA GLY A 79 0.71 -6.63 -3.90
C GLY A 79 -0.78 -6.88 -4.14
N ASP A 80 -1.54 -7.27 -3.11
CA ASP A 80 -2.99 -7.56 -3.23
C ASP A 80 -3.90 -6.33 -3.11
N TYR A 81 -3.31 -5.14 -2.87
CA TYR A 81 -4.01 -3.89 -2.53
C TYR A 81 -5.05 -3.43 -3.55
N GLY A 82 -4.66 -3.41 -4.83
CA GLY A 82 -5.50 -2.92 -5.91
C GLY A 82 -5.82 -3.99 -6.93
N LYS A 83 -5.55 -5.28 -6.63
CA LYS A 83 -5.74 -6.41 -7.54
C LYS A 83 -5.23 -6.09 -8.95
N LEU A 84 -6.12 -6.01 -9.93
CA LEU A 84 -5.81 -5.75 -11.33
C LEU A 84 -5.37 -4.29 -11.60
N PRO A 85 -6.08 -3.24 -11.15
CA PRO A 85 -5.64 -1.85 -11.29
C PRO A 85 -4.19 -1.58 -10.89
N LEU A 86 -3.75 -2.10 -9.73
CA LEU A 86 -2.39 -1.87 -9.25
C LEU A 86 -1.36 -2.57 -10.16
N LYS A 87 -1.66 -3.77 -10.64
CA LYS A 87 -0.81 -4.48 -11.61
C LYS A 87 -0.67 -3.72 -12.93
N ILE A 88 -1.76 -3.11 -13.41
CA ILE A 88 -1.73 -2.27 -14.62
C ILE A 88 -0.83 -1.05 -14.39
N LEU A 89 -0.98 -0.35 -13.25
CA LEU A 89 -0.15 0.80 -12.93
C LEU A 89 1.34 0.44 -12.89
N TRP A 90 1.70 -0.65 -12.21
CA TRP A 90 3.08 -1.15 -12.17
C TRP A 90 3.61 -1.50 -13.56
N ALA A 91 2.84 -2.22 -14.37
CA ALA A 91 3.25 -2.56 -15.73
C ALA A 91 3.53 -1.31 -16.59
N LEU A 92 2.75 -0.24 -16.44
CA LEU A 92 2.99 1.02 -17.14
C LEU A 92 4.29 1.70 -16.67
N LEU A 93 4.54 1.73 -15.36
CA LEU A 93 5.78 2.28 -14.79
C LEU A 93 7.01 1.46 -15.21
N ASP A 94 6.89 0.14 -15.25
CA ASP A 94 7.94 -0.76 -15.73
C ASP A 94 8.25 -0.52 -17.20
N LEU A 95 7.24 -0.38 -18.06
CA LEU A 95 7.45 -0.05 -19.47
C LEU A 95 8.14 1.32 -19.65
N LEU A 96 7.79 2.30 -18.83
CA LEU A 96 8.43 3.61 -18.83
C LEU A 96 9.91 3.51 -18.44
N THR A 97 10.23 2.78 -17.37
CA THR A 97 11.63 2.60 -16.94
C THR A 97 12.45 1.80 -17.95
N ILE A 98 11.87 0.78 -18.58
CA ILE A 98 12.48 0.06 -19.71
C ILE A 98 12.79 1.02 -20.85
N GLY A 99 11.86 1.91 -21.21
CA GLY A 99 12.07 2.94 -22.24
C GLY A 99 13.24 3.88 -21.91
N VAL A 100 13.32 4.34 -20.66
CA VAL A 100 14.46 5.15 -20.17
C VAL A 100 15.78 4.38 -20.25
N LEU A 101 15.80 3.11 -19.85
CA LEU A 101 16.99 2.25 -19.94
C LEU A 101 17.45 2.05 -21.39
N ILE A 102 16.52 1.70 -22.29
CA ILE A 102 16.82 1.50 -23.72
C ILE A 102 17.34 2.80 -24.34
N SER A 103 16.70 3.95 -24.05
CA SER A 103 17.15 5.24 -24.57
C SER A 103 18.54 5.63 -24.06
N GLY A 104 18.82 5.42 -22.76
CA GLY A 104 20.14 5.64 -22.18
C GLY A 104 21.21 4.76 -22.84
N LEU A 105 20.92 3.48 -23.02
CA LEU A 105 21.83 2.53 -23.68
C LEU A 105 22.08 2.92 -25.16
N TYR A 106 21.02 3.30 -25.88
CA TYR A 106 21.13 3.77 -27.27
C TYR A 106 22.03 5.00 -27.40
N LEU A 107 21.84 6.00 -26.54
CA LEU A 107 22.67 7.21 -26.53
C LEU A 107 24.12 6.90 -26.15
N TRP A 108 24.33 5.98 -25.20
CA TRP A 108 25.68 5.55 -24.80
C TRP A 108 26.45 4.89 -25.95
N PHE A 109 25.82 3.99 -26.71
CA PHE A 109 26.44 3.40 -27.90
C PHE A 109 26.72 4.45 -28.99
N LYS A 110 25.81 5.40 -29.19
CA LYS A 110 25.97 6.47 -30.20
C LYS A 110 27.03 7.50 -29.82
N ARG A 111 27.30 7.70 -28.53
CA ARG A 111 28.31 8.65 -28.02
C ARG A 111 29.67 8.48 -28.69
N GLY A 112 30.13 7.25 -28.90
CA GLY A 112 31.41 6.98 -29.56
C GLY A 112 31.50 7.52 -31.00
N SER A 113 30.39 7.54 -31.73
CA SER A 113 30.32 8.12 -33.08
C SER A 113 30.23 9.64 -33.05
N THR A 114 29.56 10.21 -32.06
CA THR A 114 29.46 11.66 -31.89
C THR A 114 30.80 12.27 -31.45
N ASP A 115 31.50 11.66 -30.49
CA ASP A 115 32.81 12.14 -30.02
C ASP A 115 33.85 12.13 -31.14
N ALA A 116 33.87 11.06 -31.95
CA ALA A 116 34.74 10.98 -33.12
C ALA A 116 34.45 12.11 -34.12
N ARG A 117 33.18 12.35 -34.45
CA ARG A 117 32.76 13.42 -35.37
C ARG A 117 33.04 14.83 -34.85
N VAL A 118 32.86 15.08 -33.56
CA VAL A 118 33.20 16.38 -32.94
C VAL A 118 34.72 16.62 -33.01
N SER A 119 35.54 15.60 -32.71
CA SER A 119 36.99 15.72 -32.80
C SER A 119 37.49 16.01 -34.23
N GLU A 120 36.81 15.47 -35.24
CA GLU A 120 37.10 15.72 -36.65
C GLU A 120 36.77 17.17 -37.04
N ILE A 121 35.61 17.69 -36.62
CA ILE A 121 35.22 19.09 -36.85
C ILE A 121 36.18 20.06 -36.15
N GLU A 122 36.57 19.80 -34.91
CA GLU A 122 37.55 20.63 -34.19
C GLU A 122 38.94 20.63 -34.83
N ARG A 123 39.35 19.51 -35.43
CA ARG A 123 40.60 19.45 -36.20
C ARG A 123 40.48 20.28 -37.47
N ALA A 124 39.40 20.12 -38.23
CA ALA A 124 39.14 20.88 -39.46
C ALA A 124 39.07 22.40 -39.20
N ALA A 125 38.43 22.82 -38.10
CA ALA A 125 38.37 24.22 -37.69
C ALA A 125 39.75 24.78 -37.31
N ARG A 126 40.61 23.99 -36.64
CA ARG A 126 41.98 24.42 -36.31
C ARG A 126 42.87 24.55 -37.53
N THR A 127 42.74 23.66 -38.50
CA THR A 127 43.53 23.73 -39.75
C THR A 127 43.09 24.88 -40.64
N GLY A 128 41.78 25.20 -40.69
CA GLY A 128 41.27 26.31 -41.50
C GLY A 128 41.49 27.71 -40.93
N VAL A 129 41.95 27.83 -39.67
CA VAL A 129 42.33 29.11 -39.04
C VAL A 129 43.85 29.37 -39.17
N ALA A 130 44.62 28.35 -39.55
CA ALA A 130 46.08 28.43 -39.70
C ALA A 130 46.54 28.79 -41.13
N GLU A 131 45.61 28.87 -42.10
CA GLU A 131 45.78 29.49 -43.43
C GLU A 131 45.26 30.92 -43.43
#